data_AF-A0A3N2Q4U4-F1
#
_entry.id   AF-A0A3N2Q4U4-F1
#
_cell.length_a   1.000
_cell.length_b   1.000
_cell.length_c   1.000
_cell.angle_alpha   90.00
_cell.angle_beta   90.00
_cell.angle_gamma   90.00
#
_symmetry.space_group_name_H-M   'P 1'
#
loop_
_entity.id
_entity.type
_entity.pdbx_description
1 polymer ?
#
loop_
_entity_poly.entity_id
_entity_poly.type
_entity_poly.pdbx_seq_one_letter_code
_entity_poly.pdbx_strand_id
1 'polypeptide(L)'
;MKFCLDPTSYAATSLPSLEEWAALWKAWNIIARGMIPNEELHEKPIKLRNACIFYLGHIPTFLDIQLSKTTGQPPTEPAYYHSIFERGVDPDVDNPEQCHAHSEIPDEWPPVSEITEYQQRVRPRLQGLYKDGQDSVPRDVARAIWVGFEHEVMHMETLLYMMLQSDRTLPPPHINYLERC
;
A
#
# COMPACT_ATOMS: atom_id res chain seq x y z
N MET A 1 0.28 26.36 9.89
CA MET A 1 1.72 26.04 9.72
C MET A 1 2.23 26.73 8.46
N LYS A 2 3.42 27.32 8.47
CA LYS A 2 4.12 27.72 7.24
C LYS A 2 5.00 26.55 6.82
N PHE A 3 4.83 26.04 5.60
CA PHE A 3 5.71 25.02 5.05
C PHE A 3 7.08 25.62 4.75
N CYS A 4 8.15 24.91 5.10
CA CYS A 4 9.51 25.30 4.72
C CYS A 4 9.67 25.10 3.22
N LEU A 5 10.12 26.12 2.49
CA LEU A 5 10.35 26.05 1.04
C LEU A 5 11.74 25.55 0.67
N ASP A 6 12.63 25.39 1.66
CA ASP A 6 13.98 24.87 1.45
C ASP A 6 13.94 23.35 1.15
N PRO A 7 14.29 22.92 -0.07
CA PRO A 7 14.29 21.50 -0.43
C PRO A 7 15.20 20.66 0.45
N THR A 8 16.25 21.23 1.03
CA THR A 8 17.11 20.48 1.96
C THR A 8 16.40 20.12 3.26
N SER A 9 15.24 20.73 3.55
CA SER A 9 14.41 20.40 4.71
C SER A 9 13.41 19.26 4.44
N TYR A 10 13.02 18.99 3.19
CA TYR A 10 11.98 18.00 2.86
C TYR A 10 12.37 17.00 1.75
N ALA A 11 13.52 17.19 1.12
CA ALA A 11 14.09 16.36 0.05
C ALA A 11 15.62 16.34 0.19
N ALA A 12 16.11 16.17 1.42
CA ALA A 12 17.55 16.15 1.74
C ALA A 12 18.29 14.97 1.11
N THR A 13 17.57 13.87 0.86
CA THR A 13 18.10 12.61 0.34
C THR A 13 17.41 12.23 -0.97
N SER A 14 18.09 11.38 -1.74
CA SER A 14 17.61 10.88 -3.03
C SER A 14 16.49 9.84 -2.90
N LEU A 15 16.27 9.33 -1.69
CA LEU A 15 15.31 8.28 -1.34
C LEU A 15 14.54 8.63 -0.06
N PRO A 16 13.32 8.10 0.12
CA PRO A 16 12.71 8.07 1.44
C PRO A 16 13.61 7.31 2.39
N SER A 17 13.85 7.86 3.57
CA SER A 17 14.59 7.22 4.64
C SER A 17 13.85 5.99 5.19
N LEU A 18 14.59 5.10 5.86
CA LEU A 18 13.98 3.95 6.54
C LEU A 18 13.04 4.38 7.69
N GLU A 19 13.27 5.56 8.28
CA GLU A 19 12.37 6.14 9.27
C GLU A 19 11.05 6.57 8.64
N GLU A 20 11.08 7.23 7.48
CA GLU A 20 9.87 7.59 6.72
C GLU A 20 9.09 6.35 6.26
N TRP A 21 9.77 5.31 5.80
CA TRP A 21 9.14 4.01 5.51
C TRP A 21 8.46 3.40 6.75
N ALA A 22 9.15 3.41 7.89
CA ALA A 22 8.58 2.89 9.14
C ALA A 22 7.36 3.71 9.59
N ALA A 23 7.39 5.03 9.43
CA ALA A 23 6.27 5.91 9.71
C ALA A 23 5.08 5.64 8.76
N LEU A 24 5.34 5.47 7.47
CA LEU A 24 4.35 5.12 6.46
C LEU A 24 3.67 3.78 6.80
N TRP A 25 4.44 2.73 7.08
CA TRP A 25 3.92 1.42 7.45
C TRP A 25 3.10 1.45 8.75
N LYS A 26 3.50 2.27 9.71
CA LYS A 26 2.74 2.47 10.95
C LYS A 26 1.39 3.15 10.64
N ALA A 27 1.40 4.19 9.82
CA ALA A 27 0.18 4.89 9.42
C ALA A 27 -0.76 3.98 8.60
N TRP A 28 -0.20 3.22 7.66
CA TRP A 28 -0.92 2.18 6.91
C TRP A 28 -1.59 1.17 7.86
N ASN A 29 -0.84 0.63 8.82
CA ASN A 29 -1.38 -0.32 9.79
C ASN A 29 -2.52 0.27 10.64
N ILE A 30 -2.40 1.53 11.07
CA ILE A 30 -3.48 2.22 11.79
C ILE A 30 -4.75 2.26 10.95
N ILE A 31 -4.62 2.68 9.68
CA ILE A 31 -5.75 2.79 8.76
C ILE A 31 -6.33 1.41 8.43
N ALA A 32 -5.53 0.52 7.86
CA ALA A 32 -6.02 -0.70 7.23
C ALA A 32 -6.31 -1.84 8.22
N ARG A 33 -5.75 -1.79 9.43
CA ARG A 33 -5.89 -2.83 10.47
C ARG A 33 -6.41 -2.33 11.82
N GLY A 34 -6.41 -1.00 12.04
CA GLY A 34 -6.93 -0.39 13.27
C GLY A 34 -8.31 0.24 13.09
N MET A 35 -8.58 0.83 11.93
CA MET A 35 -9.85 1.54 11.66
C MET A 35 -10.88 0.69 10.92
N ILE A 36 -10.47 -0.39 10.25
CA ILE A 36 -11.36 -1.32 9.54
C ILE A 36 -11.55 -2.58 10.42
N PRO A 37 -12.77 -2.88 10.90
CA PRO A 37 -13.05 -4.14 11.58
C PRO A 37 -12.72 -5.35 10.69
N ASN A 38 -12.31 -6.47 11.27
CA ASN A 38 -11.93 -7.66 10.48
C ASN A 38 -13.10 -8.19 9.64
N GLU A 39 -14.32 -8.04 10.16
CA GLU A 39 -15.56 -8.44 9.50
C GLU A 39 -15.84 -7.61 8.23
N GLU A 40 -15.30 -6.38 8.18
CA GLU A 40 -15.47 -5.45 7.05
C GLU A 40 -14.37 -5.59 5.99
N LEU A 41 -13.37 -6.44 6.20
CA LEU A 41 -12.26 -6.59 5.26
C LEU A 41 -12.73 -7.12 3.90
N HIS A 42 -13.77 -7.93 3.86
CA HIS A 42 -14.33 -8.45 2.60
C HIS A 42 -15.36 -7.51 1.97
N GLU A 43 -15.71 -6.42 2.66
CA GLU A 43 -16.70 -5.46 2.18
C GLU A 43 -16.10 -4.52 1.15
N LYS A 44 -17.01 -3.96 0.34
CA LYS A 44 -16.71 -3.05 -0.76
C LYS A 44 -17.54 -1.76 -0.60
N PRO A 45 -17.13 -0.84 0.28
CA PRO A 45 -17.89 0.40 0.57
C PRO A 45 -18.18 1.26 -0.66
N ILE A 46 -17.32 1.22 -1.68
CA ILE A 46 -17.51 1.90 -2.96
C ILE A 46 -17.59 0.87 -4.08
N LYS A 47 -18.73 0.82 -4.81
CA LYS A 47 -19.02 -0.19 -5.86
C LYS A 47 -17.96 -0.26 -6.98
N LEU A 48 -17.25 0.83 -7.27
CA LEU A 48 -16.21 0.85 -8.30
C LEU A 48 -14.80 0.54 -7.76
N ARG A 49 -14.63 0.27 -6.46
CA ARG A 49 -13.33 -0.07 -5.84
C ARG A 49 -13.22 -1.55 -5.53
N ASN A 50 -12.02 -2.05 -5.21
CA ASN A 50 -11.86 -3.42 -4.71
C ASN A 50 -12.31 -3.53 -3.25
N ALA A 51 -12.51 -4.76 -2.75
CA ALA A 51 -12.77 -5.01 -1.34
C ALA A 51 -11.60 -4.53 -0.45
N CYS A 52 -11.84 -4.19 0.81
CA CYS A 52 -10.81 -3.65 1.70
C CYS A 52 -9.57 -4.56 1.83
N ILE A 53 -9.78 -5.89 1.90
CA ILE A 53 -8.73 -6.92 2.01
C ILE A 53 -7.77 -6.91 0.82
N PHE A 54 -8.25 -6.54 -0.37
CA PHE A 54 -7.42 -6.45 -1.58
C PHE A 54 -6.23 -5.52 -1.33
N TYR A 55 -6.46 -4.37 -0.70
CA TYR A 55 -5.42 -3.37 -0.49
C TYR A 55 -4.32 -3.85 0.45
N LEU A 56 -4.63 -4.78 1.37
CA LEU A 56 -3.61 -5.38 2.25
C LEU A 56 -2.56 -6.17 1.44
N GLY A 57 -2.96 -6.84 0.35
CA GLY A 57 -2.04 -7.56 -0.53
C GLY A 57 -1.52 -6.73 -1.69
N HIS A 58 -2.34 -5.80 -2.21
CA HIS A 58 -1.99 -4.93 -3.33
C HIS A 58 -0.75 -4.09 -3.06
N ILE A 59 -0.68 -3.42 -1.91
CA ILE A 59 0.44 -2.53 -1.58
C ILE A 59 1.80 -3.21 -1.53
N PRO A 60 2.00 -4.28 -0.74
CA PRO A 60 3.29 -4.98 -0.75
C PRO A 60 3.58 -5.61 -2.12
N THR A 61 2.55 -6.08 -2.84
CA THR A 61 2.72 -6.69 -4.16
C THR A 61 3.20 -5.67 -5.18
N PHE A 62 2.60 -4.49 -5.22
CA PHE A 62 3.00 -3.43 -6.12
C PHE A 62 4.47 -3.06 -5.91
N LEU A 63 4.89 -2.85 -4.65
CA LEU A 63 6.28 -2.59 -4.32
C LEU A 63 7.20 -3.75 -4.77
N ASP A 64 6.84 -4.99 -4.47
CA ASP A 64 7.63 -6.17 -4.83
C ASP A 64 7.76 -6.36 -6.36
N ILE A 65 6.72 -6.04 -7.13
CA ILE A 65 6.77 -5.99 -8.60
C ILE A 65 7.78 -4.95 -9.07
N GLN A 66 7.73 -3.72 -8.55
CA GLN A 66 8.66 -2.66 -8.96
C GLN A 66 10.10 -3.04 -8.62
N LEU A 67 10.33 -3.53 -7.40
CA LEU A 67 11.65 -3.97 -6.96
C LEU A 67 12.17 -5.14 -7.79
N SER A 68 11.35 -6.15 -8.07
CA SER A 68 11.75 -7.31 -8.89
C SER A 68 12.12 -6.88 -10.31
N LYS A 69 11.35 -5.98 -10.92
CA LYS A 69 11.64 -5.43 -12.26
C LYS A 69 12.99 -4.71 -12.33
N THR A 70 13.31 -3.87 -11.34
CA THR A 70 14.55 -3.07 -11.38
C THR A 70 15.78 -3.79 -10.83
N THR A 71 15.60 -4.75 -9.94
CA THR A 71 16.73 -5.52 -9.34
C THR A 71 17.04 -6.81 -10.09
N GLY A 72 16.14 -7.28 -10.97
CA GLY A 72 16.22 -8.58 -11.63
C GLY A 72 16.12 -9.77 -10.67
N GLN A 73 15.79 -9.54 -9.41
CA GLN A 73 15.59 -10.59 -8.41
C GLN A 73 14.18 -11.18 -8.54
N PRO A 74 14.00 -12.47 -8.23
CA PRO A 74 12.69 -13.13 -8.31
C PRO A 74 11.66 -12.46 -7.38
N PRO A 75 10.36 -12.62 -7.65
CA PRO A 75 9.29 -12.18 -6.74
C PRO A 75 9.45 -12.72 -5.32
N THR A 76 8.93 -11.99 -4.34
CA THR A 76 8.79 -12.50 -2.98
C THR A 76 7.72 -13.60 -2.97
N GLU A 77 7.98 -14.72 -2.31
CA GLU A 77 7.01 -15.82 -2.23
C GLU A 77 5.82 -15.48 -1.30
N PRO A 78 4.59 -15.90 -1.63
CA PRO A 78 4.26 -16.70 -2.81
C PRO A 78 4.15 -15.85 -4.10
N ALA A 79 4.84 -16.25 -5.16
CA ALA A 79 4.94 -15.46 -6.39
C ALA A 79 3.58 -15.20 -7.08
N TYR A 80 2.59 -16.08 -6.88
CA TYR A 80 1.24 -15.91 -7.43
C TYR A 80 0.49 -14.69 -6.86
N TYR A 81 0.98 -14.08 -5.77
CA TYR A 81 0.42 -12.83 -5.28
C TYR A 81 0.54 -11.69 -6.31
N HIS A 82 1.56 -11.72 -7.17
CA HIS A 82 1.64 -10.79 -8.30
C HIS A 82 0.36 -10.85 -9.14
N SER A 83 -0.13 -12.05 -9.51
CA SER A 83 -1.30 -12.14 -10.39
C SER A 83 -2.61 -11.71 -9.73
N ILE A 84 -2.83 -12.02 -8.44
CA ILE A 84 -4.12 -11.71 -7.79
C ILE A 84 -4.17 -10.30 -7.18
N PHE A 85 -3.02 -9.68 -6.90
CA PHE A 85 -2.92 -8.37 -6.27
C PHE A 85 -2.38 -7.25 -7.16
N GLU A 86 -1.84 -7.51 -8.36
CA GLU A 86 -1.38 -6.43 -9.27
C GLU A 86 -2.52 -5.59 -9.86
N ARG A 87 -3.76 -6.09 -9.76
CA ARG A 87 -4.93 -5.54 -10.46
C ARG A 87 -5.11 -4.04 -10.19
N GLY A 88 -5.06 -3.24 -11.26
CA GLY A 88 -5.54 -1.86 -11.24
C GLY A 88 -7.08 -1.78 -11.28
N VAL A 89 -7.63 -0.68 -10.78
CA VAL A 89 -9.05 -0.34 -10.94
C VAL A 89 -9.16 0.62 -12.12
N ASP A 90 -9.56 0.11 -13.29
CA ASP A 90 -9.75 0.88 -14.52
C ASP A 90 -11.15 0.61 -15.10
N PRO A 91 -12.22 1.17 -14.49
CA PRO A 91 -13.58 0.97 -14.97
C PRO A 91 -13.80 1.86 -16.20
N ASP A 92 -14.22 1.25 -17.32
CA ASP A 92 -14.84 2.01 -18.40
C ASP A 92 -16.19 2.56 -17.90
N VAL A 93 -16.21 3.85 -17.61
CA VAL A 93 -17.40 4.55 -17.10
C VAL A 93 -18.41 4.86 -18.22
N ASP A 94 -17.98 4.83 -19.47
CA ASP A 94 -18.79 5.17 -20.64
C ASP A 94 -19.46 3.92 -21.23
N ASN A 95 -18.77 2.78 -21.20
CA ASN A 95 -19.31 1.49 -21.60
C ASN A 95 -19.00 0.38 -20.58
N PRO A 96 -19.92 0.11 -19.64
CA PRO A 96 -19.76 -0.95 -18.64
C PRO A 96 -19.59 -2.37 -19.21
N GLU A 97 -19.88 -2.58 -20.50
CA GLU A 97 -19.68 -3.86 -21.20
C GLU A 97 -18.23 -4.04 -21.70
N GLN A 98 -17.43 -2.96 -21.75
CA GLN A 98 -16.01 -3.03 -22.02
C GLN A 98 -15.23 -3.04 -20.71
N CYS A 99 -14.73 -4.21 -20.33
CA CYS A 99 -13.76 -4.33 -19.26
C CYS A 99 -12.39 -4.54 -19.90
N HIS A 100 -11.42 -3.68 -19.62
CA HIS A 100 -10.03 -3.93 -20.02
C HIS A 100 -9.57 -5.29 -19.45
N ALA A 101 -8.59 -5.94 -20.09
CA ALA A 101 -8.05 -7.19 -19.57
C ALA A 101 -7.49 -6.94 -18.16
N HIS A 102 -8.13 -7.52 -17.15
CA HIS A 102 -7.70 -7.43 -15.76
C HIS A 102 -7.28 -8.79 -15.26
N SER A 103 -6.32 -8.80 -14.32
CA SER A 103 -5.93 -10.00 -13.61
C SER A 103 -7.13 -10.60 -12.84
N GLU A 104 -7.13 -11.93 -12.71
CA GLU A 104 -8.23 -12.70 -12.12
C GLU A 104 -8.53 -12.25 -10.68
N ILE A 105 -9.81 -12.10 -10.36
CA ILE A 105 -10.24 -11.94 -8.96
C ILE A 105 -10.37 -13.36 -8.42
N PRO A 106 -9.66 -13.73 -7.34
CA PRO A 106 -9.78 -15.07 -6.78
C PRO A 106 -11.17 -15.26 -6.17
N ASP A 107 -11.66 -16.50 -6.19
CA ASP A 107 -12.93 -16.86 -5.53
C ASP A 107 -12.91 -16.51 -4.04
N GLU A 108 -11.74 -16.70 -3.40
CA GLU A 108 -11.47 -16.31 -2.02
C GLU A 108 -10.12 -15.61 -1.91
N TRP A 109 -10.08 -14.49 -1.18
CA TRP A 109 -8.82 -13.82 -0.87
C TRP A 109 -8.00 -14.65 0.13
N PRO A 110 -6.65 -14.62 0.04
CA PRO A 110 -5.81 -15.27 1.04
C PRO A 110 -6.10 -14.76 2.45
N PRO A 111 -5.92 -15.60 3.50
CA PRO A 111 -6.11 -15.19 4.88
C PRO A 111 -5.27 -13.95 5.23
N VAL A 112 -5.83 -13.08 6.07
CA VAL A 112 -5.16 -11.84 6.52
C VAL A 112 -3.79 -12.13 7.15
N SER A 113 -3.64 -13.26 7.85
CA SER A 113 -2.35 -13.71 8.40
C SER A 113 -1.31 -13.95 7.30
N GLU A 114 -1.66 -14.66 6.23
CA GLU A 114 -0.75 -14.95 5.11
C GLU A 114 -0.37 -13.69 4.34
N ILE A 115 -1.32 -12.78 4.13
CA ILE A 115 -1.06 -11.46 3.53
C ILE A 115 -0.11 -10.65 4.43
N THR A 116 -0.31 -10.69 5.75
CA THR A 116 0.55 -9.99 6.72
C THR A 116 1.97 -10.55 6.70
N GLU A 117 2.12 -11.88 6.64
CA GLU A 117 3.43 -12.51 6.51
C GLU A 117 4.12 -12.14 5.20
N TYR A 118 3.37 -12.04 4.09
CA TYR A 118 3.91 -11.54 2.83
C TYR A 118 4.41 -10.10 2.94
N GLN A 119 3.65 -9.18 3.55
CA GLN A 119 4.12 -7.83 3.85
C GLN A 119 5.44 -7.85 4.65
N GLN A 120 5.54 -8.74 5.64
CA GLN A 120 6.73 -8.90 6.47
C GLN A 120 7.92 -9.51 5.73
N ARG A 121 7.74 -10.13 4.55
CA ARG A 121 8.83 -10.56 3.67
C ARG A 121 9.27 -9.49 2.68
N VAL A 122 8.33 -8.69 2.16
CA VAL A 122 8.63 -7.59 1.22
C VAL A 122 9.39 -6.45 1.92
N ARG A 123 9.01 -6.09 3.15
CA ARG A 123 9.65 -4.96 3.88
C ARG A 123 11.15 -5.16 4.11
N PRO A 124 11.65 -6.31 4.60
CA PRO A 124 13.09 -6.57 4.72
C PRO A 124 13.84 -6.57 3.40
N ARG A 125 13.19 -6.98 2.30
CA ARG A 125 13.79 -6.91 0.95
C ARG A 125 14.10 -5.46 0.58
N LEU A 126 13.14 -4.56 0.77
CA LEU A 126 13.33 -3.12 0.57
C LEU A 126 14.44 -2.57 1.50
N GLN A 127 14.38 -2.88 2.80
CA GLN A 127 15.39 -2.45 3.76
C GLN A 127 16.80 -2.95 3.39
N GLY A 128 16.89 -4.14 2.80
CA GLY A 128 18.14 -4.73 2.31
C GLY A 128 18.84 -3.87 1.26
N LEU A 129 18.10 -3.09 0.46
CA LEU A 129 18.66 -2.19 -0.55
C LEU A 129 19.38 -0.99 0.06
N TYR A 130 19.14 -0.67 1.34
CA TYR A 130 19.74 0.47 2.03
C TYR A 130 21.02 0.10 2.78
N LYS A 131 21.44 -1.18 2.81
CA LYS A 131 22.54 -1.69 3.64
C LYS A 131 23.88 -1.00 3.37
N ASP A 132 24.16 -0.69 2.10
CA ASP A 132 25.41 -0.05 1.68
C ASP A 132 25.29 1.49 1.64
N GLY A 133 24.20 2.05 2.17
CA GLY A 133 23.89 3.49 2.19
C GLY A 133 22.98 3.90 1.03
N GLN A 134 22.20 4.97 1.23
CA GLN A 134 21.20 5.43 0.24
C GLN A 134 21.83 5.82 -1.10
N ASP A 135 23.02 6.42 -1.08
CA ASP A 135 23.73 6.85 -2.29
C ASP A 135 24.26 5.68 -3.13
N SER A 136 24.28 4.45 -2.57
CA SER A 136 24.68 3.25 -3.29
C SER A 136 23.58 2.65 -4.16
N VAL A 137 22.32 3.08 -3.97
CA VAL A 137 21.17 2.52 -4.67
C VAL A 137 21.17 2.97 -6.14
N PRO A 138 21.12 2.04 -7.11
CA PRO A 138 21.03 2.38 -8.52
C PRO A 138 19.80 3.25 -8.83
N ARG A 139 19.95 4.18 -9.80
CA ARG A 139 18.93 5.20 -10.08
C ARG A 139 17.57 4.62 -10.51
N ASP A 140 17.56 3.53 -11.26
CA ASP A 140 16.35 2.82 -11.65
C ASP A 140 15.65 2.15 -10.45
N VAL A 141 16.40 1.49 -9.58
CA VAL A 141 15.89 0.96 -8.30
C VAL A 141 15.37 2.10 -7.42
N ALA A 142 16.07 3.24 -7.37
CA ALA A 142 15.65 4.39 -6.58
C ALA A 142 14.28 4.95 -7.03
N ARG A 143 14.01 4.94 -8.34
CA ARG A 143 12.69 5.29 -8.87
C ARG A 143 11.62 4.28 -8.48
N ALA A 144 11.93 2.99 -8.53
CA ALA A 144 11.00 1.95 -8.07
C ALA A 144 10.63 2.12 -6.58
N ILE A 145 11.60 2.50 -5.74
CA ILE A 145 11.36 2.81 -4.32
C ILE A 145 10.40 4.00 -4.18
N TRP A 146 10.64 5.11 -4.88
CA TRP A 146 9.75 6.28 -4.84
C TRP A 146 8.35 5.96 -5.34
N VAL A 147 8.24 5.28 -6.48
CA VAL A 147 6.95 4.86 -7.04
C VAL A 147 6.19 3.98 -6.06
N GLY A 148 6.86 3.03 -5.38
CA GLY A 148 6.25 2.21 -4.34
C GLY A 148 5.81 3.03 -3.12
N PHE A 149 6.63 3.96 -2.66
CA PHE A 149 6.35 4.82 -1.50
C PHE A 149 5.13 5.71 -1.74
N GLU A 150 5.12 6.46 -2.84
CA GLU A 150 4.02 7.34 -3.22
C GLU A 150 2.73 6.55 -3.47
N HIS A 151 2.84 5.36 -4.06
CA HIS A 151 1.71 4.47 -4.28
C HIS A 151 1.04 4.02 -2.98
N GLU A 152 1.81 3.62 -1.97
CA GLU A 152 1.26 3.29 -0.65
C GLU A 152 0.55 4.50 0.00
N VAL A 153 1.12 5.70 -0.13
CA VAL A 153 0.48 6.95 0.34
C VAL A 153 -0.84 7.23 -0.37
N MET A 154 -0.89 7.12 -1.71
CA MET A 154 -2.12 7.30 -2.49
C MET A 154 -3.22 6.31 -2.10
N HIS A 155 -2.84 5.08 -1.77
CA HIS A 155 -3.82 4.07 -1.35
C HIS A 155 -4.27 4.22 0.10
N MET A 156 -3.50 4.89 0.97
CA MET A 156 -4.02 5.32 2.27
C MET A 156 -5.19 6.30 2.09
N GLU A 157 -5.04 7.27 1.18
CA GLU A 157 -6.12 8.21 0.85
C GLU A 157 -7.34 7.48 0.27
N THR A 158 -7.11 6.51 -0.62
CA THR A 158 -8.18 5.67 -1.18
C THR A 158 -8.95 4.91 -0.09
N LEU A 159 -8.24 4.27 0.85
CA LEU A 159 -8.88 3.59 1.97
C LEU A 159 -9.65 4.56 2.87
N LEU A 160 -9.11 5.76 3.12
CA LEU A 160 -9.81 6.80 3.89
C LEU A 160 -11.13 7.22 3.22
N TYR A 161 -11.16 7.37 1.89
CA TYR A 161 -12.41 7.61 1.16
C TYR A 161 -13.39 6.45 1.24
N MET A 162 -12.91 5.21 1.15
CA MET A 162 -13.77 4.03 1.29
C MET A 162 -14.37 3.94 2.70
N MET A 163 -13.59 4.22 3.72
CA MET A 163 -14.04 4.23 5.12
C MET A 163 -15.06 5.33 5.39
N LEU A 164 -14.95 6.49 4.75
CA LEU A 164 -15.95 7.55 4.84
C LEU A 164 -17.34 7.10 4.31
N GLN A 165 -17.39 6.08 3.46
CA GLN A 165 -18.62 5.49 2.92
C GLN A 165 -19.10 4.25 3.71
N SER A 166 -18.46 3.93 4.84
CA SER A 166 -18.84 2.81 5.71
C SER A 166 -19.21 3.29 7.11
N ASP A 167 -20.41 2.92 7.56
CA ASP A 167 -20.91 3.22 8.92
C ASP A 167 -20.21 2.41 10.03
N ARG A 168 -19.32 1.48 9.67
CA ARG A 168 -18.63 0.56 10.59
C ARG A 168 -17.16 0.91 10.82
N THR A 169 -16.71 2.04 10.25
CA THR A 169 -15.35 2.54 10.42
C THR A 169 -15.10 2.92 11.89
N LEU A 170 -14.00 2.43 12.46
CA LEU A 170 -13.59 2.76 13.81
C LEU A 170 -12.74 4.04 13.83
N PRO A 171 -12.78 4.83 14.92
CA PRO A 171 -11.86 5.94 15.10
C PRO A 171 -10.40 5.45 15.19
N PRO A 172 -9.40 6.30 14.91
CA PRO A 172 -8.01 5.92 15.12
C PRO A 172 -7.75 5.50 16.58
N PRO A 173 -7.14 4.32 16.83
CA PRO A 173 -7.12 3.64 18.13
C PRO A 173 -6.32 4.36 19.24
N HIS A 174 -5.63 5.46 18.92
CA HIS A 174 -4.80 6.22 19.85
C HIS A 174 -5.32 7.65 20.09
N ILE A 175 -6.51 7.97 19.57
CA ILE A 175 -7.17 9.24 19.84
C ILE A 175 -8.24 8.98 20.92
N ASN A 176 -7.99 9.45 22.14
CA ASN A 176 -8.97 9.43 23.21
C ASN A 176 -10.05 10.49 22.91
N TYR A 177 -11.26 10.05 22.53
CA TYR A 177 -12.41 10.93 22.28
C TYR A 177 -13.23 11.24 23.54
N LEU A 178 -12.74 10.89 24.74
CA LEU A 178 -13.48 11.00 26.02
C LEU A 178 -13.72 12.44 26.53
N GLU A 179 -13.53 13.49 25.72
CA GLU A 179 -13.82 14.89 26.11
C GLU A 179 -14.73 15.65 25.13
N ARG A 180 -15.51 14.98 24.29
CA ARG A 180 -16.52 15.67 23.48
C ARG A 180 -17.85 14.92 23.43
N CYS A 181 -18.63 15.09 24.50
CA CYS A 181 -20.07 15.36 24.49
C CYS A 181 -20.49 15.84 25.88
#